data_AF-A0A3B1E3C3-F1
#
_entry.id   AF-A0A3B1E3C3-F1
#
_cell.length_a   1.000
_cell.length_b   1.000
_cell.length_c   1.000
_cell.angle_alpha   90.00
_cell.angle_beta   90.00
_cell.angle_gamma   90.00
#
_symmetry.space_group_name_H-M   'P 1'
#
loop_
_entity.id
_entity.type
_entity.pdbx_description
1 polymer ?
#
loop_
_entity_poly.entity_id
_entity_poly.type
_entity_poly.pdbx_seq_one_letter_code
_entity_poly.pdbx_strand_id
1 'polypeptide(L)'
;MTTPNTRSWWTRRNSSRKPASLLEAAGLAADASFEQLETRVLLSDPGSTFAEAQELTLDSNGQAIYDDKLPDADDIDMYKFSMSSPDFVTILADALNTDDSFDYTGRVDTQLSVYDYQGNLIGSSTDSGTLTGGTPTEAWFGFVPTAAQEDPDTGEYTFFVKVTAENLATNGSDGLYTIRVDGQSTEIVHDGSDSEDETNGTINRPLEDVVYRVTTDDDSAWNSVATANAKANSNSLDTRLDIYDSTGALIIGDSQA
;
A
#
# COMPACT_ATOMS: atom_id res chain seq x y z
N MET A 1 -63.49 5.59 49.01
CA MET A 1 -62.71 4.92 50.08
C MET A 1 -61.31 5.54 50.09
N THR A 2 -60.93 6.15 51.22
CA THR A 2 -59.56 6.52 51.68
C THR A 2 -58.63 7.41 50.81
N THR A 3 -58.70 8.71 51.10
CA THR A 3 -57.63 9.68 51.50
C THR A 3 -56.22 9.67 50.87
N PRO A 4 -55.74 10.84 50.36
CA PRO A 4 -54.31 11.13 50.13
C PRO A 4 -53.61 11.70 51.38
N ASN A 5 -52.33 11.33 51.58
CA ASN A 5 -51.55 11.57 52.80
C ASN A 5 -50.54 12.73 52.63
N THR A 6 -50.77 13.75 53.46
CA THR A 6 -49.90 14.68 54.21
C THR A 6 -48.75 15.50 53.58
N ARG A 7 -48.91 16.80 53.88
CA ARG A 7 -47.98 17.94 53.85
C ARG A 7 -46.81 17.77 54.84
N SER A 8 -45.72 18.50 54.58
CA SER A 8 -44.91 19.12 55.66
C SER A 8 -44.04 20.26 55.12
N TRP A 9 -44.36 21.48 55.56
CA TRP A 9 -43.59 22.72 55.43
C TRP A 9 -42.66 22.85 56.65
N TRP A 10 -41.41 23.31 56.49
CA TRP A 10 -40.75 24.20 57.46
C TRP A 10 -39.59 24.98 56.80
N THR A 11 -39.73 26.31 56.80
CA THR A 11 -38.72 27.35 56.63
C THR A 11 -37.69 27.37 57.76
N ARG A 12 -36.43 27.73 57.48
CA ARG A 12 -35.57 28.54 58.38
C ARG A 12 -34.52 29.35 57.61
N ARG A 13 -34.42 30.64 57.95
CA ARG A 13 -33.41 31.63 57.57
C ARG A 13 -32.19 31.55 58.50
N ASN A 14 -31.01 31.92 57.98
CA ASN A 14 -29.94 32.68 58.67
C ASN A 14 -28.95 33.13 57.56
N SER A 15 -28.93 34.40 57.15
CA SER A 15 -28.29 35.59 57.74
C SER A 15 -26.76 35.69 57.50
N SER A 16 -26.43 36.58 56.56
CA SER A 16 -25.35 37.59 56.55
C SER A 16 -23.90 37.18 56.82
N ARG A 17 -23.06 37.31 55.78
CA ARG A 17 -21.84 38.15 55.80
C ARG A 17 -21.63 38.81 54.42
N LYS A 18 -21.65 40.15 54.37
CA LYS A 18 -20.83 40.98 53.47
C LYS A 18 -19.60 41.39 54.30
N PRO A 19 -18.39 41.57 53.75
CA PRO A 19 -18.02 42.69 52.85
C PRO A 19 -17.00 42.22 51.78
N ALA A 20 -16.30 42.98 50.96
CA ALA A 20 -16.09 44.39 50.75
C ALA A 20 -15.74 44.60 49.26
N SER A 21 -16.04 45.81 48.78
CA SER A 21 -15.35 46.50 47.69
C SER A 21 -13.84 46.19 47.59
N LEU A 22 -13.35 45.96 46.36
CA LEU A 22 -12.05 46.40 45.83
C LEU A 22 -12.07 46.25 44.31
N LEU A 23 -12.77 47.19 43.64
CA LEU A 23 -12.38 47.63 42.32
C LEU A 23 -11.16 48.54 42.53
N GLU A 24 -9.95 48.07 42.25
CA GLU A 24 -8.88 48.88 41.65
C GLU A 24 -7.64 48.02 41.33
N ALA A 25 -7.36 47.93 40.03
CA ALA A 25 -6.04 47.96 39.42
C ALA A 25 -4.90 47.11 40.00
N ALA A 26 -4.60 45.99 39.34
CA ALA A 26 -3.23 45.58 38.96
C ALA A 26 -3.29 44.27 38.16
N GLY A 27 -2.79 44.28 36.92
CA GLY A 27 -2.65 43.05 36.13
C GLY A 27 -2.83 43.23 34.62
N LEU A 28 -2.35 44.35 34.06
CA LEU A 28 -1.93 44.36 32.66
C LEU A 28 -0.75 43.38 32.51
N ALA A 29 -0.71 42.67 31.38
CA ALA A 29 0.25 41.65 30.97
C ALA A 29 -0.01 40.23 31.50
N ALA A 30 -1.13 39.63 31.07
CA ALA A 30 -1.09 38.23 30.70
C ALA A 30 -0.62 38.19 29.25
N ASP A 31 0.68 37.99 29.10
CA ASP A 31 1.38 37.72 27.85
C ASP A 31 0.77 36.44 27.27
N ALA A 32 -0.27 36.59 26.46
CA ALA A 32 -0.72 35.54 25.56
C ALA A 32 0.26 35.52 24.39
N SER A 33 1.50 35.12 24.67
CA SER A 33 2.32 34.49 23.66
C SER A 33 1.54 33.25 23.26
N PHE A 34 0.76 33.38 22.18
CA PHE A 34 0.45 32.24 21.34
C PHE A 34 1.79 31.53 21.16
N GLU A 35 1.94 30.36 21.77
CA GLU A 35 2.85 29.35 21.26
C GLU A 35 2.36 29.11 19.83
N GLN A 36 2.88 29.90 18.92
CA GLN A 36 2.82 29.65 17.51
C GLN A 36 3.57 28.34 17.40
N LEU A 37 2.80 27.25 17.28
CA LEU A 37 3.33 25.92 16.99
C LEU A 37 4.25 26.11 15.79
N GLU A 38 5.55 26.16 16.03
CA GLU A 38 6.52 26.16 14.96
C GLU A 38 6.21 24.92 14.13
N THR A 39 6.07 25.12 12.82
CA THR A 39 5.89 24.02 11.89
C THR A 39 6.99 23.02 12.20
N ARG A 40 6.59 21.82 12.66
CA ARG A 40 7.53 20.70 12.77
C ARG A 40 7.99 20.41 11.36
N VAL A 41 9.10 21.02 10.97
CA VAL A 41 9.87 20.58 9.81
C VAL A 41 10.41 19.23 10.25
N LEU A 42 9.72 18.18 9.81
CA LEU A 42 10.33 16.84 9.76
C LEU A 42 11.65 17.04 9.03
N LEU A 43 12.76 16.71 9.71
CA LEU A 43 14.03 16.48 9.05
C LEU A 43 13.74 15.37 8.04
N SER A 44 13.48 15.74 6.79
CA SER A 44 13.45 14.80 5.68
C SER A 44 14.87 14.29 5.51
N ASP A 45 14.97 12.97 5.47
CA ASP A 45 16.16 12.22 5.05
C ASP A 45 16.77 12.87 3.78
N PRO A 46 18.10 12.87 3.59
CA PRO A 46 18.73 13.48 2.42
C PRO A 46 18.61 12.62 1.13
N GLY A 47 17.65 11.70 1.06
CA GLY A 47 17.27 10.95 -0.14
C GLY A 47 15.79 11.19 -0.47
N SER A 48 15.45 11.22 -1.75
CA SER A 48 14.16 11.63 -2.34
C SER A 48 12.97 11.69 -1.38
N THR A 49 12.38 12.87 -1.20
CA THR A 49 11.17 13.04 -0.37
C THR A 49 9.92 12.58 -1.11
N PHE A 50 8.81 12.30 -0.41
CA PHE A 50 7.51 12.05 -1.08
C PHE A 50 7.07 13.20 -1.99
N ALA A 51 7.53 14.42 -1.74
CA ALA A 51 7.23 15.58 -2.58
C ALA A 51 7.97 15.57 -3.94
N GLU A 52 9.05 14.79 -4.03
CA GLU A 52 9.90 14.66 -5.22
C GLU A 52 9.69 13.32 -5.94
N ALA A 53 8.74 12.51 -5.46
CA ALA A 53 8.45 11.21 -6.04
C ALA A 53 8.09 11.30 -7.52
N GLN A 54 8.74 10.47 -8.34
CA GLN A 54 8.46 10.34 -9.76
C GLN A 54 7.05 9.79 -9.96
N GLU A 55 6.21 10.52 -10.69
CA GLU A 55 4.85 10.09 -10.98
C GLU A 55 4.86 8.94 -12.00
N LEU A 56 4.22 7.83 -11.64
CA LEU A 56 3.92 6.69 -12.48
C LEU A 56 2.45 6.79 -12.91
N THR A 57 2.22 7.22 -14.13
CA THR A 57 0.88 7.29 -14.70
C THR A 57 0.45 5.89 -15.16
N LEU A 58 -0.56 5.32 -14.50
CA LEU A 58 -1.17 4.06 -14.93
C LEU A 58 -1.87 4.25 -16.28
N ASP A 59 -1.68 3.30 -17.19
CA ASP A 59 -2.32 3.30 -18.50
C ASP A 59 -3.80 2.85 -18.41
N SER A 60 -4.45 2.66 -19.57
CA SER A 60 -5.85 2.23 -19.61
C SER A 60 -6.09 0.81 -19.07
N ASN A 61 -5.04 0.02 -18.86
CA ASN A 61 -5.07 -1.31 -18.26
C ASN A 61 -4.63 -1.29 -16.80
N GLY A 62 -4.43 -0.11 -16.20
CA GLY A 62 -3.96 0.01 -14.82
C GLY A 62 -2.47 -0.24 -14.64
N GLN A 63 -1.67 -0.22 -15.70
CA GLN A 63 -0.26 -0.59 -15.66
C GLN A 63 0.67 0.62 -15.80
N ALA A 64 1.78 0.64 -15.07
CA ALA A 64 2.90 1.56 -15.30
C ALA A 64 4.22 0.81 -15.29
N ILE A 65 5.13 1.23 -16.18
CA ILE A 65 6.48 0.69 -16.32
C ILE A 65 7.43 1.87 -16.45
N TYR A 66 8.51 1.87 -15.68
CA TYR A 66 9.53 2.90 -15.73
C TYR A 66 10.92 2.31 -15.46
N ASP A 67 11.88 2.63 -16.33
CA ASP A 67 13.27 2.19 -16.20
C ASP A 67 14.07 3.25 -15.44
N ASP A 68 14.85 2.83 -14.46
CA ASP A 68 15.72 3.73 -13.69
C ASP A 68 17.05 3.07 -13.30
N LYS A 69 17.90 3.86 -12.64
CA LYS A 69 19.22 3.45 -12.17
C LYS A 69 19.41 3.85 -10.72
N LEU A 70 19.80 2.88 -9.89
CA LEU A 70 20.47 3.14 -8.62
C LEU A 70 21.98 3.33 -8.92
N PRO A 71 22.57 4.52 -8.75
CA PRO A 71 23.98 4.81 -9.01
C PRO A 71 24.91 4.34 -7.88
N ASP A 72 24.39 4.22 -6.67
CA ASP A 72 25.06 3.63 -5.51
C ASP A 72 24.00 3.08 -4.55
N ALA A 73 24.43 2.46 -3.44
CA ALA A 73 23.50 1.82 -2.51
C ALA A 73 22.94 2.75 -1.43
N ASP A 74 23.45 3.99 -1.33
CA ASP A 74 22.85 5.01 -0.48
C ASP A 74 21.74 5.75 -1.25
N ASP A 75 21.61 5.51 -2.55
CA ASP A 75 20.58 6.10 -3.39
C ASP A 75 19.19 5.52 -3.12
N ILE A 76 18.20 6.40 -3.27
CA ILE A 76 16.81 6.12 -2.96
C ILE A 76 15.94 6.76 -4.05
N ASP A 77 15.24 5.91 -4.79
CA ASP A 77 14.26 6.34 -5.77
C ASP A 77 12.85 6.28 -5.18
N MET A 78 12.14 7.41 -5.20
CA MET A 78 10.71 7.47 -4.88
C MET A 78 9.86 7.49 -6.14
N TYR A 79 8.77 6.74 -6.09
CA TYR A 79 7.70 6.77 -7.08
C TYR A 79 6.36 7.05 -6.42
N LYS A 80 5.43 7.61 -7.19
CA LYS A 80 4.04 7.82 -6.79
C LYS A 80 3.10 7.33 -7.88
N PHE A 81 2.06 6.60 -7.50
CA PHE A 81 0.93 6.31 -8.39
C PHE A 81 -0.40 6.50 -7.65
N SER A 82 -1.46 6.69 -8.41
CA SER A 82 -2.82 6.90 -7.88
C SER A 82 -3.84 6.08 -8.67
N MET A 83 -4.89 5.64 -7.99
CA MET A 83 -5.99 4.86 -8.58
C MET A 83 -7.34 5.37 -8.10
N SER A 84 -8.35 5.31 -8.95
CA SER A 84 -9.72 5.75 -8.63
C SER A 84 -10.58 4.70 -7.94
N SER A 85 -10.14 3.43 -7.93
CA SER A 85 -10.87 2.32 -7.32
C SER A 85 -9.90 1.32 -6.71
N PRO A 86 -10.23 0.70 -5.56
CA PRO A 86 -9.39 -0.32 -4.96
C PRO A 86 -9.46 -1.62 -5.79
N ASP A 87 -8.31 -2.21 -6.06
CA ASP A 87 -8.16 -3.56 -6.62
C ASP A 87 -6.86 -4.19 -6.09
N PHE A 88 -6.57 -5.45 -6.43
CA PHE A 88 -5.29 -6.06 -6.06
C PHE A 88 -4.15 -5.41 -6.86
N VAL A 89 -3.23 -4.76 -6.15
CA VAL A 89 -2.07 -4.07 -6.71
C VAL A 89 -0.85 -4.97 -6.61
N THR A 90 -0.05 -5.05 -7.66
CA THR A 90 1.31 -5.61 -7.62
C THR A 90 2.34 -4.57 -7.99
N ILE A 91 3.49 -4.67 -7.33
CA ILE A 91 4.65 -3.82 -7.56
C ILE A 91 5.86 -4.74 -7.68
N LEU A 92 6.61 -4.58 -8.76
CA LEU A 92 7.87 -5.28 -9.00
C LEU A 92 8.98 -4.27 -9.27
N ALA A 93 10.07 -4.36 -8.53
CA ALA A 93 11.34 -3.74 -8.88
C ALA A 93 12.22 -4.81 -9.52
N ASP A 94 12.29 -4.77 -10.84
CA ASP A 94 12.90 -5.80 -11.67
C ASP A 94 14.34 -5.43 -12.04
N ALA A 95 15.30 -6.16 -11.52
CA ALA A 95 16.73 -6.00 -11.80
C ALA A 95 17.20 -6.68 -13.10
N LEU A 96 16.35 -7.47 -13.76
CA LEU A 96 16.57 -8.00 -15.11
C LEU A 96 16.27 -6.90 -16.13
N ASN A 97 17.24 -6.02 -16.35
CA ASN A 97 17.13 -5.11 -17.48
C ASN A 97 17.30 -5.87 -18.81
N THR A 98 16.32 -5.74 -19.69
CA THR A 98 16.28 -6.35 -21.04
C THR A 98 17.10 -5.57 -22.07
N ASP A 99 17.70 -4.43 -21.71
CA ASP A 99 18.50 -3.66 -22.64
C ASP A 99 19.93 -4.23 -22.76
N ASP A 100 20.18 -4.96 -23.85
CA ASP A 100 21.50 -5.46 -24.28
C ASP A 100 22.57 -4.34 -24.42
N SER A 101 22.17 -3.07 -24.31
CA SER A 101 23.06 -1.91 -24.42
C SER A 101 23.94 -1.66 -23.18
N PHE A 102 23.63 -2.30 -22.05
CA PHE A 102 24.39 -2.14 -20.81
C PHE A 102 25.29 -3.35 -20.53
N ASP A 103 26.60 -3.10 -20.45
CA ASP A 103 27.62 -4.10 -20.13
C ASP A 103 27.30 -4.72 -18.75
N TYR A 104 27.13 -6.04 -18.71
CA TYR A 104 26.48 -6.89 -17.69
C TYR A 104 27.09 -6.89 -16.26
N THR A 105 27.82 -5.87 -15.84
CA THR A 105 28.57 -5.89 -14.57
C THR A 105 27.82 -5.35 -13.34
N GLY A 106 26.65 -4.71 -13.51
CA GLY A 106 25.89 -4.11 -12.42
C GLY A 106 24.47 -4.67 -12.30
N ARG A 107 24.33 -5.86 -11.71
CA ARG A 107 23.03 -6.31 -11.19
C ARG A 107 22.84 -5.69 -9.82
N VAL A 108 21.66 -5.11 -9.56
CA VAL A 108 21.28 -4.64 -8.23
C VAL A 108 20.29 -5.62 -7.61
N ASP A 109 20.46 -5.92 -6.33
CA ASP A 109 19.44 -6.63 -5.57
C ASP A 109 18.46 -5.57 -5.06
N THR A 110 17.26 -5.46 -5.61
CA THR A 110 16.33 -4.37 -5.25
C THR A 110 15.53 -4.68 -3.99
N GLN A 111 15.21 -3.65 -3.21
CA GLN A 111 14.24 -3.69 -2.11
C GLN A 111 13.13 -2.68 -2.35
N LEU A 112 11.93 -3.00 -1.88
CA LEU A 112 10.74 -2.16 -1.95
C LEU A 112 10.22 -1.79 -0.56
N SER A 113 9.71 -0.58 -0.40
CA SER A 113 8.79 -0.22 0.69
C SER A 113 7.65 0.61 0.14
N VAL A 114 6.41 0.30 0.54
CA VAL A 114 5.20 0.95 0.04
C VAL A 114 4.53 1.72 1.16
N TYR A 115 4.17 2.96 0.89
CA TYR A 115 3.55 3.88 1.84
C TYR A 115 2.21 4.39 1.29
N ASP A 116 1.27 4.67 2.18
CA ASP A 116 0.02 5.36 1.83
C ASP A 116 0.22 6.88 1.65
N TYR A 117 -0.84 7.58 1.28
CA TYR A 117 -0.83 9.03 1.07
C TYR A 117 -0.44 9.85 2.32
N GLN A 118 -0.57 9.26 3.52
CA GLN A 118 -0.21 9.88 4.80
C GLN A 118 1.23 9.57 5.20
N GLY A 119 1.93 8.73 4.43
CA GLY A 119 3.28 8.28 4.70
C GLY A 119 3.35 7.10 5.68
N ASN A 120 2.24 6.41 5.96
CA ASN A 120 2.28 5.19 6.77
C ASN A 120 2.79 4.03 5.92
N LEU A 121 3.69 3.22 6.48
CA LEU A 121 4.19 2.02 5.82
C LEU A 121 3.07 0.97 5.71
N ILE A 122 2.80 0.52 4.48
CA ILE A 122 1.89 -0.58 4.17
C ILE A 122 2.65 -1.90 4.25
N GLY A 123 3.84 -1.95 3.66
CA GLY A 123 4.70 -3.13 3.67
C GLY A 123 6.01 -2.93 2.94
N SER A 124 6.86 -3.94 2.98
CA SER A 124 8.17 -3.95 2.35
C SER A 124 8.51 -5.34 1.83
N SER A 125 9.35 -5.39 0.80
CA SER A 125 9.82 -6.64 0.21
C SER A 125 11.29 -6.51 -0.18
N THR A 126 12.05 -7.60 -0.06
CA THR A 126 13.44 -7.69 -0.51
C THR A 126 13.65 -8.88 -1.45
N ASP A 127 12.59 -9.65 -1.74
CA ASP A 127 12.65 -10.81 -2.60
C ASP A 127 11.37 -10.96 -3.44
N SER A 128 11.47 -11.77 -4.49
CA SER A 128 10.36 -12.17 -5.35
C SER A 128 9.87 -13.58 -4.98
N GLY A 129 10.21 -14.07 -3.78
CA GLY A 129 10.10 -15.47 -3.37
C GLY A 129 11.18 -16.39 -3.97
N THR A 130 11.10 -17.70 -3.64
CA THR A 130 12.01 -18.72 -4.20
C THR A 130 11.45 -19.24 -5.52
N LEU A 131 12.10 -18.91 -6.64
CA LEU A 131 11.80 -19.52 -7.93
C LEU A 131 12.87 -20.56 -8.26
N THR A 132 12.42 -21.69 -8.79
CA THR A 132 13.23 -22.88 -9.14
C THR A 132 14.30 -22.58 -10.21
N GLY A 133 14.24 -21.42 -10.86
CA GLY A 133 15.20 -20.97 -11.87
C GLY A 133 15.69 -19.54 -11.66
N GLY A 134 16.52 -19.29 -10.64
CA GLY A 134 17.24 -18.02 -10.50
C GLY A 134 17.69 -17.73 -9.06
N THR A 135 18.63 -16.80 -8.89
CA THR A 135 18.80 -16.08 -7.62
C THR A 135 17.75 -14.97 -7.59
N PRO A 136 16.81 -14.95 -6.63
CA PRO A 136 15.88 -13.85 -6.47
C PRO A 136 16.69 -12.61 -6.07
N THR A 137 16.78 -11.63 -6.96
CA THR A 137 17.50 -10.35 -6.76
C THR A 137 16.54 -9.16 -6.86
N GLU A 138 15.24 -9.43 -6.75
CA GLU A 138 14.18 -8.54 -7.18
C GLU A 138 13.12 -8.48 -6.09
N ALA A 139 12.54 -7.31 -5.87
CA ALA A 139 11.51 -7.15 -4.85
C ALA A 139 10.14 -7.14 -5.50
N TRP A 140 9.26 -8.01 -5.03
CA TRP A 140 7.84 -8.04 -5.40
C TRP A 140 6.97 -7.76 -4.17
N PHE A 141 5.92 -6.95 -4.33
CA PHE A 141 4.95 -6.69 -3.26
C PHE A 141 3.54 -6.59 -3.83
N GLY A 142 2.59 -7.32 -3.23
CA GLY A 142 1.18 -7.28 -3.60
C GLY A 142 0.28 -6.94 -2.41
N PHE A 143 -0.77 -6.14 -2.63
CA PHE A 143 -1.73 -5.75 -1.60
C PHE A 143 -3.07 -5.28 -2.18
N VAL A 144 -4.12 -5.22 -1.35
CA VAL A 144 -5.40 -4.58 -1.70
C VAL A 144 -5.56 -3.30 -0.89
N PRO A 145 -5.76 -2.13 -1.53
CA PRO A 145 -6.10 -0.90 -0.85
C PRO A 145 -7.37 -1.03 -0.01
N THR A 146 -7.34 -0.44 1.18
CA THR A 146 -8.46 -0.34 2.11
C THR A 146 -9.00 1.08 2.12
N ALA A 147 -10.27 1.26 2.51
CA ALA A 147 -10.88 2.58 2.60
C ALA A 147 -10.14 3.57 3.52
N ALA A 148 -9.28 3.10 4.43
CA ALA A 148 -8.44 3.96 5.26
C ALA A 148 -7.31 4.66 4.46
N GLN A 149 -6.95 4.12 3.29
CA GLN A 149 -5.90 4.60 2.41
C GLN A 149 -6.45 5.45 1.24
N GLU A 150 -7.76 5.69 1.19
CA GLU A 150 -8.36 6.67 0.29
C GLU A 150 -8.06 8.08 0.82
N ASP A 151 -7.54 8.94 -0.04
CA ASP A 151 -7.35 10.34 0.28
C ASP A 151 -8.72 11.05 0.26
N PRO A 152 -9.22 11.56 1.41
CA PRO A 152 -10.55 12.15 1.50
C PRO A 152 -10.69 13.46 0.71
N ASP A 153 -9.59 14.11 0.33
CA ASP A 153 -9.62 15.36 -0.43
C ASP A 153 -9.74 15.12 -1.94
N THR A 154 -9.18 14.01 -2.44
CA THR A 154 -9.18 13.66 -3.87
C THR A 154 -10.15 12.55 -4.23
N GLY A 155 -10.49 11.66 -3.29
CA GLY A 155 -11.23 10.42 -3.54
C GLY A 155 -10.39 9.36 -4.26
N GLU A 156 -9.07 9.48 -4.25
CA GLU A 156 -8.14 8.56 -4.90
C GLU A 156 -7.32 7.78 -3.87
N TYR A 157 -6.89 6.58 -4.26
CA TYR A 157 -5.93 5.79 -3.52
C TYR A 157 -4.53 6.13 -4.03
N THR A 158 -3.77 6.91 -3.25
CA THR A 158 -2.43 7.36 -3.61
C THR A 158 -1.37 6.60 -2.80
N PHE A 159 -0.37 6.08 -3.49
CA PHE A 159 0.72 5.31 -2.89
C PHE A 159 2.08 5.85 -3.30
N PHE A 160 3.03 5.70 -2.39
CA PHE A 160 4.44 5.99 -2.63
C PHE A 160 5.25 4.71 -2.53
N VAL A 161 6.15 4.51 -3.49
CA VAL A 161 7.02 3.34 -3.55
C VAL A 161 8.44 3.80 -3.41
N LYS A 162 9.14 3.23 -2.44
CA LYS A 162 10.58 3.37 -2.26
C LYS A 162 11.30 2.19 -2.87
N VAL A 163 12.28 2.45 -3.72
CA VAL A 163 13.23 1.43 -4.21
C VAL A 163 14.64 1.74 -3.68
N THR A 164 15.32 0.73 -3.15
CA THR A 164 16.72 0.81 -2.71
C THR A 164 17.49 -0.47 -3.08
N ALA A 165 18.82 -0.48 -2.95
CA ALA A 165 19.64 -1.68 -3.10
C ALA A 165 19.75 -2.48 -1.78
N GLU A 166 19.73 -3.82 -1.82
CA GLU A 166 19.87 -4.73 -0.66
C GLU A 166 21.34 -5.01 -0.31
N ASN A 167 22.17 -5.37 -1.29
CA ASN A 167 23.41 -6.10 -1.01
C ASN A 167 24.68 -5.51 -1.63
N LEU A 168 25.27 -4.58 -0.88
CA LEU A 168 26.50 -3.84 -1.18
C LEU A 168 27.79 -4.70 -1.33
N ALA A 169 27.81 -5.92 -0.81
CA ALA A 169 29.08 -6.64 -0.58
C ALA A 169 29.51 -7.53 -1.75
N THR A 170 28.61 -7.86 -2.68
CA THR A 170 28.84 -8.90 -3.70
C THR A 170 28.44 -8.51 -5.11
N ASN A 171 27.46 -7.62 -5.26
CA ASN A 171 26.99 -7.10 -6.53
C ASN A 171 27.24 -5.58 -6.52
N GLY A 172 27.66 -5.00 -7.64
CA GLY A 172 28.05 -3.59 -7.71
C GLY A 172 26.99 -2.67 -7.09
N SER A 173 27.43 -1.59 -6.46
CA SER A 173 26.53 -0.60 -5.86
C SER A 173 25.66 0.10 -6.90
N ASP A 174 25.97 -0.04 -8.19
CA ASP A 174 25.21 0.53 -9.29
C ASP A 174 24.49 -0.54 -10.12
N GLY A 175 23.22 -0.30 -10.42
CA GLY A 175 22.43 -1.22 -11.23
C GLY A 175 21.18 -0.58 -11.78
N LEU A 176 20.79 -1.07 -12.94
CA LEU A 176 19.53 -0.70 -13.57
C LEU A 176 18.42 -1.59 -13.05
N TYR A 177 17.24 -1.02 -12.96
CA TYR A 177 16.03 -1.76 -12.69
C TYR A 177 14.85 -1.14 -13.43
N THR A 178 13.79 -1.91 -13.57
CA THR A 178 12.51 -1.45 -14.07
C THR A 178 11.49 -1.55 -12.95
N ILE A 179 10.88 -0.43 -12.53
CA ILE A 179 9.71 -0.49 -11.66
C ILE A 179 8.46 -0.76 -12.50
N ARG A 180 7.62 -1.66 -12.00
CA ARG A 180 6.34 -2.02 -12.59
C ARG A 180 5.26 -1.98 -11.54
N VAL A 181 4.14 -1.38 -11.90
CA VAL A 181 2.93 -1.35 -11.08
C VAL A 181 1.81 -1.89 -11.94
N ASP A 182 1.10 -2.89 -11.43
CA ASP A 182 -0.21 -3.29 -11.93
C ASP A 182 -1.25 -2.95 -10.87
N GLY A 183 -2.14 -2.02 -11.19
CA GLY A 183 -3.20 -1.55 -10.30
C GLY A 183 -4.58 -2.10 -10.64
N GLN A 184 -4.70 -2.98 -11.65
CA GLN A 184 -6.00 -3.46 -12.11
C GLN A 184 -5.97 -4.94 -12.48
N SER A 185 -6.76 -5.73 -11.75
CA SER A 185 -6.92 -7.14 -12.02
C SER A 185 -7.77 -7.40 -13.28
N THR A 186 -7.48 -8.51 -13.95
CA THR A 186 -8.35 -9.04 -15.01
C THR A 186 -9.48 -9.83 -14.38
N GLU A 187 -10.72 -9.37 -14.56
CA GLU A 187 -11.90 -10.05 -14.04
C GLU A 187 -12.21 -11.33 -14.83
N ILE A 188 -12.34 -12.45 -14.12
CA ILE A 188 -12.93 -13.68 -14.63
C ILE A 188 -14.40 -13.66 -14.26
N VAL A 189 -15.25 -13.45 -15.26
CA VAL A 189 -16.70 -13.37 -15.09
C VAL A 189 -17.29 -14.78 -15.17
N HIS A 190 -17.98 -15.20 -14.12
CA HIS A 190 -18.80 -16.41 -14.12
C HIS A 190 -20.12 -16.17 -14.88
N ASP A 191 -20.37 -16.92 -15.96
CA ASP A 191 -21.67 -16.88 -16.66
C ASP A 191 -22.60 -17.98 -16.12
N GLY A 192 -23.40 -17.63 -15.11
CA GLY A 192 -24.53 -18.46 -14.67
C GLY A 192 -24.16 -19.67 -13.83
N SER A 193 -24.63 -20.87 -14.22
CA SER A 193 -24.52 -22.10 -13.42
C SER A 193 -23.34 -22.99 -13.80
N ASP A 194 -22.50 -22.55 -14.73
CA ASP A 194 -21.35 -23.34 -15.17
C ASP A 194 -20.26 -23.31 -14.09
N SER A 195 -19.61 -24.46 -13.91
CA SER A 195 -18.66 -24.71 -12.82
C SER A 195 -17.20 -24.46 -13.22
N GLU A 196 -16.96 -23.92 -14.41
CA GLU A 196 -15.62 -23.75 -14.98
C GLU A 196 -15.61 -22.57 -15.95
N ASP A 197 -14.70 -21.62 -15.72
CA ASP A 197 -14.44 -20.48 -16.58
C ASP A 197 -12.95 -20.41 -16.90
N GLU A 198 -12.64 -19.98 -18.12
CA GLU A 198 -11.27 -19.86 -18.62
C GLU A 198 -11.01 -18.43 -19.10
N THR A 199 -9.85 -17.91 -18.76
CA THR A 199 -9.32 -16.64 -19.28
C THR A 199 -7.87 -16.84 -19.68
N ASN A 200 -7.46 -16.15 -20.74
CA ASN A 200 -6.10 -16.17 -21.24
C ASN A 200 -5.35 -14.90 -20.83
N GLY A 201 -4.05 -15.05 -20.57
CA GLY A 201 -3.11 -13.94 -20.41
C GLY A 201 -1.80 -14.25 -21.11
N THR A 202 -0.90 -13.27 -21.11
CA THR A 202 0.44 -13.41 -21.69
C THR A 202 1.48 -13.01 -20.66
N ILE A 203 2.46 -13.88 -20.44
CA ILE A 203 3.69 -13.56 -19.71
C ILE A 203 4.80 -13.50 -20.76
N ASN A 204 5.37 -12.32 -20.96
CA ASN A 204 6.34 -12.04 -22.02
C ASN A 204 7.79 -12.20 -21.55
N ARG A 205 8.02 -12.19 -20.24
CA ARG A 205 9.36 -12.26 -19.65
C ARG A 205 9.35 -12.96 -18.29
N PRO A 206 10.52 -13.36 -17.76
CA PRO A 206 10.62 -13.86 -16.39
C PRO A 206 10.04 -12.85 -15.39
N LEU A 207 9.41 -13.35 -14.33
CA LEU A 207 8.96 -12.57 -13.16
C LEU A 207 7.82 -11.57 -13.42
N GLU A 208 7.36 -11.44 -14.66
CA GLU A 208 6.09 -10.80 -14.96
C GLU A 208 4.93 -11.64 -14.41
N ASP A 209 4.00 -10.95 -13.78
CA ASP A 209 2.77 -11.49 -13.23
C ASP A 209 1.56 -11.00 -14.03
N VAL A 210 0.46 -11.74 -13.89
CA VAL A 210 -0.86 -11.31 -14.35
C VAL A 210 -1.82 -11.58 -13.22
N VAL A 211 -2.51 -10.54 -12.77
CA VAL A 211 -3.45 -10.63 -11.65
C VAL A 211 -4.84 -10.89 -12.19
N TYR A 212 -5.48 -11.97 -11.73
CA TYR A 212 -6.87 -12.26 -12.02
C TYR A 212 -7.73 -12.07 -10.77
N ARG A 213 -8.95 -11.58 -10.97
CA ARG A 213 -9.96 -11.49 -9.92
C ARG A 213 -11.15 -12.36 -10.26
N VAL A 214 -11.55 -13.18 -9.30
CA VAL A 214 -12.77 -13.98 -9.34
C VAL A 214 -13.69 -13.46 -8.24
N THR A 215 -14.94 -13.16 -8.58
CA THR A 215 -15.98 -12.81 -7.61
C THR A 215 -17.09 -13.84 -7.69
N THR A 216 -17.44 -14.44 -6.56
CA THR A 216 -18.54 -15.39 -6.43
C THR A 216 -19.71 -14.75 -5.69
N ASP A 217 -20.94 -15.16 -6.02
CA ASP A 217 -22.12 -14.74 -5.25
C ASP A 217 -22.15 -15.39 -3.86
N ASP A 218 -22.87 -14.78 -2.91
CA ASP A 218 -23.11 -15.31 -1.55
C ASP A 218 -24.07 -16.54 -1.53
N ASP A 219 -24.34 -17.16 -2.68
CA ASP A 219 -25.18 -18.36 -2.75
C ASP A 219 -24.45 -19.56 -2.14
N SER A 220 -25.20 -20.37 -1.38
CA SER A 220 -24.81 -21.69 -0.94
C SER A 220 -24.20 -22.60 -2.01
N ALA A 221 -24.50 -22.40 -3.29
CA ALA A 221 -23.87 -23.10 -4.41
C ALA A 221 -22.34 -22.88 -4.46
N TRP A 222 -21.86 -21.73 -4.01
CA TRP A 222 -20.44 -21.36 -3.96
C TRP A 222 -19.75 -21.76 -2.64
N ASN A 223 -20.49 -22.30 -1.67
CA ASN A 223 -19.94 -22.87 -0.43
C ASN A 223 -19.35 -24.28 -0.68
N SER A 224 -18.48 -24.38 -1.67
CA SER A 224 -17.86 -25.63 -2.09
C SER A 224 -16.36 -25.45 -2.38
N VAL A 225 -15.71 -26.45 -2.96
CA VAL A 225 -14.30 -26.39 -3.31
C VAL A 225 -14.15 -25.65 -4.63
N ALA A 226 -13.40 -24.55 -4.62
CA ALA A 226 -12.91 -23.90 -5.84
C ALA A 226 -11.56 -24.50 -6.25
N THR A 227 -11.37 -24.68 -7.55
CA THR A 227 -10.08 -25.12 -8.12
C THR A 227 -9.61 -24.09 -9.13
N ALA A 228 -8.42 -23.56 -8.93
CA ALA A 228 -7.72 -22.73 -9.91
C ALA A 228 -6.61 -23.55 -10.56
N ASN A 229 -6.45 -23.41 -11.88
CA ASN A 229 -5.40 -24.06 -12.63
C ASN A 229 -4.79 -23.06 -13.60
N ALA A 230 -3.47 -22.84 -13.49
CA ALA A 230 -2.70 -22.04 -14.43
C ALA A 230 -1.97 -23.00 -15.39
N LYS A 231 -2.20 -22.84 -16.69
CA LYS A 231 -1.58 -23.68 -17.72
C LYS A 231 -0.81 -22.83 -18.72
N ALA A 232 0.50 -23.02 -18.77
CA ALA A 232 1.33 -22.47 -19.82
C ALA A 232 1.06 -23.19 -21.17
N ASN A 233 1.00 -22.42 -22.26
CA ASN A 233 1.04 -22.96 -23.62
C ASN A 233 2.49 -23.25 -24.09
N SER A 234 3.49 -22.95 -23.26
CA SER A 234 4.90 -23.22 -23.48
C SER A 234 5.44 -24.19 -22.42
N ASN A 235 6.33 -25.09 -22.83
CA ASN A 235 7.02 -26.00 -21.92
C ASN A 235 8.20 -25.34 -21.19
N SER A 236 8.52 -24.08 -21.50
CA SER A 236 9.64 -23.33 -20.91
C SER A 236 9.21 -22.36 -19.81
N LEU A 237 7.90 -22.24 -19.55
CA LEU A 237 7.37 -21.36 -18.53
C LEU A 237 7.11 -22.19 -17.28
N ASP A 238 7.85 -21.89 -16.22
CA ASP A 238 7.58 -22.37 -14.87
C ASP A 238 6.63 -21.37 -14.22
N THR A 239 5.34 -21.70 -14.16
CA THR A 239 4.32 -20.79 -13.63
C THR A 239 4.16 -21.01 -12.14
N ARG A 240 4.30 -19.94 -11.35
CA ARG A 240 3.79 -19.88 -9.97
C ARG A 240 2.34 -19.41 -9.99
N LEU A 241 1.51 -20.04 -9.15
CA LEU A 241 0.13 -19.62 -8.92
C LEU A 241 -0.06 -19.30 -7.44
N ASP A 242 -0.36 -18.03 -7.16
CA ASP A 242 -0.71 -17.58 -5.82
C ASP A 242 -2.18 -17.16 -5.77
N ILE A 243 -2.85 -17.50 -4.67
CA ILE A 243 -4.26 -17.21 -4.42
C ILE A 243 -4.34 -16.35 -3.17
N TYR A 244 -4.93 -15.17 -3.33
CA TYR A 244 -5.15 -14.19 -2.27
C TYR A 244 -6.63 -14.09 -1.94
N ASP A 245 -6.94 -13.71 -0.70
CA ASP A 245 -8.30 -13.33 -0.31
C ASP A 245 -8.62 -11.88 -0.70
N SER A 246 -9.86 -11.45 -0.44
CA SER A 246 -10.32 -10.09 -0.75
C SER A 246 -9.63 -8.99 0.04
N THR A 247 -8.84 -9.33 1.07
CA THR A 247 -8.02 -8.40 1.85
C THR A 247 -6.57 -8.34 1.35
N GLY A 248 -6.24 -9.13 0.33
CA GLY A 248 -4.89 -9.28 -0.18
C GLY A 248 -4.02 -10.22 0.65
N ALA A 249 -4.59 -11.01 1.56
CA ALA A 249 -3.83 -11.99 2.31
C ALA A 249 -3.64 -13.27 1.49
N LEU A 250 -2.40 -13.77 1.41
CA LEU A 250 -2.10 -15.02 0.72
C LEU A 250 -2.81 -16.20 1.42
N ILE A 251 -3.70 -16.88 0.70
CA ILE A 251 -4.39 -18.09 1.14
C ILE A 251 -3.51 -19.30 0.89
N ILE A 252 -3.05 -19.44 -0.35
CA ILE A 252 -2.20 -20.53 -0.81
C ILE A 252 -1.35 -20.04 -1.96
N GLY A 253 -0.08 -20.42 -1.96
CA GLY A 253 0.81 -20.24 -3.10
C GLY A 253 1.35 -21.59 -3.51
N ASP A 254 1.48 -21.79 -4.83
CA ASP A 254 2.30 -22.88 -5.32
C ASP A 254 3.76 -22.55 -5.02
N SER A 255 4.27 -23.18 -3.97
CA SER A 255 5.67 -23.08 -3.54
C SER A 255 6.43 -24.38 -3.79
N GLN A 256 5.98 -25.24 -4.71
CA GLN A 256 6.51 -26.59 -4.86
C GLN A 256 6.76 -26.92 -6.35
N ALA A 257 7.89 -27.51 -6.75
CA ALA A 257 8.85 -28.34 -6.01
C ALA A 257 10.26 -28.28 -6.60
#